data_AF-A0A444UWI2-F1
#
_entry.id   AF-A0A444UWI2-F1
#
_cell.length_a   1.000
_cell.length_b   1.000
_cell.length_c   1.000
_cell.angle_alpha   90.00
_cell.angle_beta   90.00
_cell.angle_gamma   90.00
#
_symmetry.space_group_name_H-M   'P 1'
#
loop_
_entity.id
_entity.type
_entity.pdbx_description
1 polymer ?
#
loop_
_entity_poly.entity_id
_entity_poly.type
_entity_poly.pdbx_seq_one_letter_code
_entity_poly.pdbx_strand_id
1 'polypeptide(L)'
;MIRGIQGLLFCLKVLGLVIHLPQLATGLGVNDFLYFRVLSPEDIGYIFTAAPAQDFGGVFTQLYEEIYLVLAEPPDGCAELRNAAFLEGQRVLFPLQGSPGGGSGWQGGPHR
;
A
#
# COMPACT_ATOMS: atom_id res chain seq x y z
N MET A 1 35.96 -29.27 33.56
CA MET A 1 35.86 -28.05 32.72
C MET A 1 34.93 -28.20 31.50
N ILE A 2 34.75 -29.39 30.92
CA ILE A 2 34.00 -29.60 29.65
C ILE A 2 32.48 -29.37 29.78
N ARG A 3 31.89 -29.60 30.96
CA ARG A 3 30.45 -29.39 31.22
C ARG A 3 30.01 -27.92 31.15
N GLY A 4 30.88 -26.98 31.51
CA GLY A 4 30.58 -25.55 31.45
C GLY A 4 30.51 -25.03 30.01
N ILE A 5 31.35 -25.58 29.13
CA ILE A 5 31.42 -25.20 27.72
C ILE A 5 30.17 -25.68 26.96
N GLN A 6 29.68 -26.89 27.25
CA GLN A 6 28.42 -27.37 26.67
C GLN A 6 27.20 -26.56 27.11
N GLY A 7 27.13 -26.16 28.39
CA GLY A 7 26.06 -25.29 28.89
C GLY A 7 26.05 -23.91 28.22
N LEU A 8 27.24 -23.32 28.01
CA LEU A 8 27.39 -22.03 27.33
C LEU A 8 26.99 -22.11 25.85
N LEU A 9 27.42 -23.16 25.14
CA LEU A 9 27.03 -23.40 23.74
C LEU A 9 25.53 -23.62 23.58
N PHE A 10 24.90 -24.33 24.51
CA PHE A 10 23.45 -24.52 24.52
C PHE A 10 22.72 -23.19 24.74
N CYS A 11 23.19 -22.37 25.68
CA CYS A 11 22.63 -21.06 25.96
C CYS A 11 22.71 -20.13 24.73
N LEU A 12 23.85 -20.10 24.02
CA LEU A 12 24.03 -19.32 22.79
C LEU A 12 23.10 -19.77 21.67
N LYS A 13 22.88 -21.08 21.51
CA LYS A 13 21.94 -21.64 20.52
C LYS A 13 20.50 -21.26 20.84
N VAL A 14 20.09 -21.36 22.11
CA VAL A 14 18.75 -20.98 22.57
C VAL A 14 18.55 -19.47 22.40
N LEU A 15 19.54 -18.65 22.77
CA LEU A 15 19.48 -17.20 22.61
C LEU A 15 19.35 -16.81 21.13
N GLY A 16 20.14 -17.43 20.25
CA GLY A 16 20.05 -17.22 18.81
C GLY A 16 18.68 -17.62 18.23
N LEU A 17 18.10 -18.73 18.69
CA LEU A 17 16.76 -19.15 18.28
C LEU A 17 15.68 -18.16 18.75
N VAL A 18 15.78 -17.66 19.99
CA VAL A 18 14.85 -16.67 20.56
C VAL A 18 14.94 -15.32 19.83
N ILE A 19 16.13 -14.91 19.39
CA ILE A 19 16.33 -13.65 18.67
C ILE A 19 15.83 -13.72 17.22
N HIS A 20 15.87 -14.89 16.57
CA HIS A 20 15.36 -15.08 15.20
C HIS A 20 13.86 -15.39 15.11
N LEU A 21 13.25 -15.94 16.15
CA LEU A 21 11.82 -16.24 16.19
C LEU A 21 10.88 -15.03 15.94
N PRO A 22 11.14 -13.80 16.46
CA PRO A 22 10.23 -12.67 16.26
C PRO A 22 10.18 -12.16 14.82
N GLN A 23 11.17 -12.45 13.97
CA GLN A 23 11.17 -12.03 12.56
C GLN A 23 10.09 -12.75 11.72
N LEU A 24 9.58 -13.89 12.19
CA LEU A 24 8.51 -14.63 11.52
C LEU A 24 7.10 -14.13 11.93
N ALA A 25 7.00 -13.41 13.05
CA ALA A 25 5.73 -13.00 13.65
C ALA A 25 5.30 -11.57 13.27
N THR A 26 6.14 -10.80 12.57
CA THR A 26 5.82 -9.43 12.12
C THR A 26 4.76 -9.36 11.02
N GLY A 27 4.13 -10.48 10.64
CA GLY A 27 3.06 -10.54 9.64
C GLY A 27 1.63 -10.54 10.19
N LEU A 28 1.43 -10.52 11.51
CA LEU A 28 0.08 -10.36 12.09
C LEU A 28 -0.30 -8.89 12.07
N GLY A 29 -1.02 -8.52 11.00
CA GLY A 29 -1.40 -7.16 10.62
C GLY A 29 -1.85 -6.28 11.78
N VAL A 30 -0.96 -5.37 12.16
CA VAL A 30 -1.37 -4.11 12.76
C VAL A 30 -2.02 -3.31 11.65
N ASN A 31 -3.23 -2.79 11.88
CA ASN A 31 -3.94 -1.94 10.94
C ASN A 31 -3.21 -0.58 10.90
N ASP A 32 -2.08 -0.54 10.21
CA ASP A 32 -1.27 0.66 10.07
C ASP A 32 -2.06 1.62 9.18
N PHE A 33 -2.62 2.67 9.80
CA PHE A 33 -3.24 3.76 9.08
C PHE A 33 -2.19 4.39 8.16
N LEU A 34 -2.37 4.24 6.84
CA LEU A 34 -1.52 4.90 5.87
C LEU A 34 -2.05 6.30 5.61
N TYR A 35 -1.13 7.25 5.47
CA TYR A 35 -1.44 8.63 5.17
C TYR A 35 -0.72 9.03 3.88
N PHE A 36 -1.48 9.58 2.94
CA PHE A 36 -0.95 10.09 1.68
C PHE A 36 -1.28 11.57 1.58
N ARG A 37 -0.29 12.39 1.24
CA ARG A 37 -0.50 13.79 0.92
C ARG A 37 -0.55 13.95 -0.60
N VAL A 38 -1.57 14.63 -1.12
CA VAL A 38 -1.58 15.04 -2.52
C VAL A 38 -0.57 16.18 -2.68
N LEU A 39 0.48 15.94 -3.47
CA LEU A 39 1.53 16.93 -3.74
C LEU A 39 1.17 17.87 -4.90
N SER A 40 0.37 17.39 -5.86
CA SER A 40 -0.08 18.14 -7.03
C SER A 40 -1.39 17.55 -7.59
N PRO A 41 -2.32 18.38 -8.09
CA PRO A 41 -2.30 19.85 -8.04
C PRO A 41 -2.58 20.38 -6.61
N GLU A 42 -2.13 21.61 -6.33
CA GLU A 42 -2.13 22.19 -4.98
C GLU A 42 -3.53 22.47 -4.42
N ASP A 43 -4.51 22.71 -5.30
CA ASP A 43 -5.92 22.99 -4.97
C ASP A 43 -6.62 21.85 -4.22
N ILE A 44 -6.16 20.61 -4.41
CA ILE A 44 -6.62 19.42 -3.67
C ILE A 44 -5.57 18.88 -2.71
N GLY A 45 -4.54 19.69 -2.40
CA GLY A 45 -3.39 19.34 -1.57
C GLY A 45 -3.76 19.09 -0.10
N TYR A 46 -4.24 17.88 0.20
CA TYR A 46 -4.65 17.46 1.54
C TYR A 46 -4.03 16.12 1.93
N ILE A 47 -4.10 15.78 3.23
CA ILE A 47 -3.68 14.48 3.76
C ILE A 47 -4.89 13.56 3.84
N PHE A 48 -4.82 12.45 3.14
CA PHE A 48 -5.85 11.42 3.08
C PHE A 48 -5.39 10.18 3.82
N THR A 49 -6.33 9.51 4.47
CA THR A 49 -6.11 8.15 4.97
C THR A 49 -6.34 7.14 3.87
N ALA A 50 -5.58 6.07 3.89
CA ALA A 50 -5.77 4.91 3.02
C ALA A 50 -5.68 3.63 3.83
N ALA A 51 -6.56 2.70 3.50
CA ALA A 51 -6.50 1.34 4.01
C ALA A 51 -5.69 0.48 3.01
N PRO A 52 -4.57 -0.12 3.42
CA PRO A 52 -3.92 -1.13 2.60
C PRO A 52 -4.87 -2.30 2.35
N ALA A 53 -4.72 -2.94 1.18
CA ALA A 53 -5.46 -4.16 0.86
C ALA A 53 -5.09 -5.27 1.85
N GLN A 54 -6.08 -6.05 2.27
CA GLN A 54 -5.89 -7.06 3.32
C GLN A 54 -5.20 -8.33 2.80
N ASP A 55 -5.45 -8.68 1.55
CA ASP A 55 -5.21 -10.00 0.96
C ASP A 55 -4.30 -9.98 -0.28
N PHE A 56 -3.94 -8.79 -0.77
CA PHE A 56 -3.05 -8.65 -1.92
C PHE A 56 -2.12 -7.43 -1.82
N GLY A 57 -1.11 -7.41 -2.69
CA GLY A 57 -0.14 -6.33 -2.78
C GLY A 57 1.10 -6.58 -1.91
N GLY A 58 1.83 -5.50 -1.62
CA GLY A 58 3.02 -5.51 -0.77
C GLY A 58 2.80 -4.70 0.50
N VAL A 59 3.71 -4.86 1.45
CA VAL A 59 3.71 -4.08 2.70
C VAL A 59 4.35 -2.71 2.47
N PHE A 60 3.75 -1.65 2.99
CA PHE A 60 4.33 -0.30 2.97
C PHE A 60 5.39 -0.20 4.07
N THR A 61 6.60 -0.70 3.82
CA THR A 61 7.70 -0.71 4.81
C THR A 61 8.63 0.49 4.73
N GLN A 62 8.41 1.41 3.79
CA GLN A 62 9.28 2.55 3.52
C GLN A 62 8.46 3.83 3.34
N LEU A 63 9.09 4.97 3.60
CA LEU A 63 8.53 6.27 3.28
C LEU A 63 8.66 6.50 1.77
N TYR A 64 7.55 6.77 1.11
CA TYR A 64 7.52 7.14 -0.30
C TYR A 64 7.47 8.66 -0.42
N GLU A 65 8.43 9.25 -1.12
CA GLU A 65 8.49 10.71 -1.31
C GLU A 65 7.44 11.19 -2.31
N GLU A 66 7.28 10.46 -3.42
CA GLU A 66 6.34 10.80 -4.48
C GLU A 66 5.80 9.53 -5.16
N ILE A 67 4.50 9.54 -5.46
CA ILE A 67 3.83 8.46 -6.18
C ILE A 67 2.94 9.12 -7.23
N TYR A 68 3.18 8.79 -8.50
CA TYR A 68 2.32 9.24 -9.60
C TYR A 68 1.12 8.30 -9.76
N LEU A 69 -0.07 8.90 -9.67
CA LEU A 69 -1.34 8.22 -9.89
C LEU A 69 -1.80 8.48 -11.32
N VAL A 70 -1.96 7.40 -12.10
CA VAL A 70 -2.45 7.47 -13.48
C VAL A 70 -3.86 6.89 -13.55
N LEU A 71 -4.81 7.65 -14.06
CA LEU A 71 -6.19 7.20 -14.21
C LEU A 71 -6.26 6.03 -15.21
N ALA A 72 -6.97 4.96 -14.85
CA ALA A 72 -7.25 3.87 -15.75
C ALA A 72 -8.19 4.29 -16.90
N GLU A 73 -8.03 3.68 -18.06
CA GLU A 73 -9.00 3.80 -19.16
C GLU A 73 -9.42 2.41 -19.67
N PRO A 74 -10.68 1.98 -19.48
CA PRO A 74 -11.79 2.73 -18.88
C PRO A 74 -11.63 2.94 -17.36
N PRO A 75 -12.27 3.98 -16.78
CA PRO A 75 -12.08 4.35 -15.37
C PRO A 75 -12.51 3.27 -14.36
N ASP A 76 -13.44 2.40 -14.73
CA ASP A 76 -13.91 1.31 -13.89
C ASP A 76 -12.99 0.08 -13.89
N GLY A 77 -11.99 0.04 -14.79
CA GLY A 77 -11.07 -1.09 -14.94
C GLY A 77 -11.74 -2.42 -15.30
N CYS A 78 -13.02 -2.40 -15.70
CA CYS A 78 -13.81 -3.60 -15.94
C CYS A 78 -13.66 -4.13 -17.38
N ALA A 79 -12.88 -3.44 -18.22
CA ALA A 79 -12.52 -3.86 -19.57
C ALA A 79 -11.00 -3.69 -19.80
N GLU A 80 -10.55 -4.11 -20.98
CA GLU A 80 -9.15 -4.00 -21.38
C GLU A 80 -8.65 -2.55 -21.31
N LEU A 81 -7.49 -2.36 -20.67
CA LEU A 81 -6.92 -1.04 -20.42
C LEU A 81 -6.34 -0.45 -21.70
N ARG A 82 -6.98 0.60 -22.20
CA ARG A 82 -6.60 1.31 -23.44
C ARG A 82 -5.28 2.06 -23.29
N ASN A 83 -4.95 2.46 -22.07
CA ASN A 83 -3.73 3.18 -21.75
C ASN A 83 -2.67 2.30 -21.08
N ALA A 84 -2.74 0.96 -21.22
CA ALA A 84 -1.84 0.02 -20.57
C ALA A 84 -0.34 0.36 -20.72
N ALA A 85 0.08 0.85 -21.90
CA ALA A 85 1.46 1.26 -22.16
C ALA A 85 1.95 2.40 -21.25
N PHE A 86 1.06 3.25 -20.74
CA PHE A 86 1.38 4.34 -19.81
C PHE A 86 1.29 3.91 -18.35
N LEU A 87 0.75 2.71 -18.07
CA LEU A 87 0.56 2.20 -16.71
C LEU A 87 1.77 1.42 -16.21
N GLU A 88 2.68 1.00 -17.10
CA GLU A 88 3.90 0.28 -16.70
C GLU A 88 4.75 1.11 -15.72
N GLY A 89 5.03 0.52 -14.56
CA GLY A 89 5.81 1.15 -13.50
C GLY A 89 5.06 2.23 -12.70
N GLN A 90 3.83 2.57 -13.08
CA GLN A 90 3.01 3.59 -12.41
C GLN A 90 2.01 2.97 -11.44
N ARG A 91 1.42 3.79 -10.56
CA ARG A 91 0.28 3.37 -9.73
C ARG A 91 -1.01 3.78 -10.42
N VAL A 92 -1.88 2.81 -10.67
CA VAL A 92 -3.13 3.04 -11.39
C VAL A 92 -4.22 3.47 -10.41
N LEU A 93 -4.97 4.51 -10.77
CA LEU A 93 -6.10 5.02 -10.02
C LEU A 93 -7.41 4.60 -10.69
N PHE A 94 -8.29 3.98 -9.90
CA PHE A 94 -9.65 3.63 -10.30
C PHE A 94 -10.64 4.44 -9.45
N PRO A 95 -11.43 5.36 -10.03
CA PRO A 95 -12.49 6.04 -9.31
C PRO A 95 -13.57 5.05 -8.88
N LEU A 96 -14.19 5.33 -7.73
CA LEU A 96 -15.41 4.63 -7.32
C LEU A 96 -16.50 4.79 -8.37
N GLN A 97 -17.26 3.72 -8.61
CA GLN A 97 -18.40 3.76 -9.53
C GLN A 97 -19.43 4.79 -9.04
N GLY A 98 -19.80 5.73 -9.91
CA GLY A 98 -20.65 6.87 -9.56
C GLY A 98 -19.91 8.11 -9.02
N SER A 99 -18.58 8.09 -8.97
CA SER A 99 -17.79 9.28 -8.66
C SER A 99 -17.86 10.31 -9.79
N PRO A 100 -18.00 11.62 -9.50
CA PRO A 100 -18.21 12.68 -10.49
C PRO A 100 -17.08 12.87 -11.54
N GLY A 101 -15.98 12.10 -11.48
CA GLY A 101 -14.90 12.11 -12.47
C GLY A 101 -14.87 10.92 -13.43
N GLY A 102 -15.71 9.90 -13.23
CA GLY A 102 -15.77 8.71 -14.09
C GLY A 102 -16.71 8.96 -15.27
N GLY A 103 -16.15 9.33 -16.42
CA GLY A 103 -16.91 9.72 -17.60
C GLY A 103 -17.91 8.68 -18.11
N SER A 104 -19.17 8.78 -17.67
CA SER A 104 -20.36 8.36 -18.45
C SER A 104 -21.70 8.89 -17.90
N GLY A 105 -21.73 9.90 -17.01
CA GLY A 105 -22.98 10.26 -16.34
C GLY A 105 -23.07 11.67 -15.75
N TRP A 106 -22.76 12.70 -16.53
CA TRP A 106 -23.20 14.07 -16.19
C TRP A 106 -24.47 14.41 -16.97
N GLN A 107 -25.64 14.20 -16.36
CA GLN A 107 -26.84 14.99 -16.64
C GLN A 107 -26.92 16.05 -15.54
N GLY A 108 -26.89 17.33 -15.95
CA GLY A 108 -26.73 18.47 -15.05
C GLY A 108 -27.70 18.48 -13.86
N GLY A 109 -27.20 18.98 -12.72
CA GLY A 109 -27.96 19.31 -11.52
C GLY A 109 -27.45 20.62 -10.93
N PRO A 110 -28.30 21.39 -10.23
CA PRO A 110 -28.57 22.78 -10.61
C PRO A 110 -27.59 23.79 -10.03
N HIS A 111 -27.41 24.87 -10.80
CA HIS A 111 -26.96 26.15 -10.28
C HIS A 111 -27.93 26.65 -9.20
N ARG A 112 -27.48 26.69 -7.95
CA ARG A 112 -27.71 27.83 -7.07
C ARG A 112 -26.74 27.87 -5.90
#